data_AF-A0A200IZ99-F1
#
_entry.id   AF-A0A200IZ99-F1
#
_cell.length_a   1.000
_cell.length_b   1.000
_cell.length_c   1.000
_cell.angle_alpha   90.00
_cell.angle_beta   90.00
_cell.angle_gamma   90.00
#
_symmetry.space_group_name_H-M   'P 1'
#
loop_
_entity.id
_entity.type
_entity.pdbx_description
1 polymer ?
#
loop_
_entity_poly.entity_id
_entity_poly.type
_entity_poly.pdbx_seq_one_letter_code
_entity_poly.pdbx_strand_id
1 'polypeptide(L)'
;MKEELRNAKQEMKEKMRPYQIYGYYISIPLIIIVVFVLSFLGINIKSVGTIILAFTILAHVGVSKLNLVSKKKYIAPILMYVAEIVGLILAIVMMSELAMGGTGDASLILIGLTVFPIEVIAIIFFFITANDIKKAYPTMKEESKEAREKYLAIKKGN
;
A
#
# COMPACT_ATOMS: atom_id res chain seq x y z
N MET A 1 -22.27 -9.29 28.14
CA MET A 1 -20.90 -9.88 28.15
C MET A 1 -20.36 -10.23 26.75
N LYS A 2 -20.81 -11.31 26.07
CA LYS A 2 -20.30 -11.62 24.70
C LYS A 2 -20.53 -10.48 23.70
N GLU A 3 -21.68 -9.83 23.82
CA GLU A 3 -22.05 -8.68 22.98
C GLU A 3 -21.18 -7.45 23.25
N GLU A 4 -20.85 -7.19 24.52
CA GLU A 4 -19.98 -6.08 24.92
C GLU A 4 -18.54 -6.27 24.41
N LEU A 5 -18.00 -7.49 24.51
CA LEU A 5 -16.70 -7.83 23.93
C LEU A 5 -16.70 -7.68 22.39
N ARG A 6 -17.80 -8.08 21.73
CA ARG A 6 -17.98 -7.93 20.28
C ARG A 6 -18.01 -6.46 19.88
N ASN A 7 -18.78 -5.64 20.59
CA ASN A 7 -18.91 -4.20 20.35
C ASN A 7 -17.56 -3.48 20.56
N ALA A 8 -16.85 -3.80 21.65
CA ALA A 8 -15.52 -3.27 21.92
C ALA A 8 -14.50 -3.66 20.84
N LYS A 9 -14.56 -4.89 20.34
CA LYS A 9 -13.70 -5.34 19.22
C LYS A 9 -14.00 -4.59 17.93
N GLN A 10 -15.27 -4.28 17.66
CA GLN A 10 -15.67 -3.50 16.49
C GLN A 10 -15.23 -2.04 16.61
N GLU A 11 -15.49 -1.40 17.75
CA GLU A 11 -15.04 -0.03 18.04
C GLU A 11 -13.52 0.10 17.88
N MET A 12 -12.76 -0.86 18.44
CA MET A 12 -11.31 -0.93 18.26
C MET A 12 -10.92 -0.98 16.78
N LYS A 13 -11.56 -1.85 15.97
CA LYS A 13 -11.26 -1.96 14.53
C LYS A 13 -11.59 -0.68 13.75
N GLU A 14 -12.56 0.11 14.20
CA GLU A 14 -12.96 1.36 13.55
C GLU A 14 -11.97 2.47 13.90
N LYS A 15 -11.67 2.66 15.18
CA LYS A 15 -10.72 3.68 15.68
C LYS A 15 -9.26 3.42 15.29
N MET A 16 -8.85 2.16 15.19
CA MET A 16 -7.50 1.82 14.74
C MET A 16 -7.28 2.04 13.23
N ARG A 17 -8.35 2.03 12.43
CA ARG A 17 -8.24 1.99 10.97
C ARG A 17 -7.51 3.19 10.39
N PRO A 18 -7.85 4.46 10.70
CA PRO A 18 -7.15 5.61 10.14
C PRO A 18 -5.64 5.54 10.35
N TYR A 19 -5.21 5.17 11.56
CA TYR A 19 -3.78 5.04 11.89
C TYR A 19 -3.08 3.91 11.12
N GLN A 20 -3.74 2.74 11.00
CA GLN A 20 -3.20 1.63 10.20
C GLN A 20 -3.06 1.99 8.72
N ILE A 21 -4.09 2.63 8.15
CA ILE A 21 -4.08 3.01 6.74
C ILE A 21 -3.08 4.12 6.47
N TYR A 22 -2.99 5.13 7.33
CA TYR A 22 -1.90 6.11 7.30
C TYR A 22 -0.53 5.42 7.26
N GLY A 23 -0.32 4.41 8.11
CA GLY A 23 0.88 3.59 8.12
C GLY A 23 1.16 2.94 6.76
N TYR A 24 0.17 2.29 6.14
CA TYR A 24 0.34 1.69 4.81
C TYR A 24 0.69 2.72 3.73
N TYR A 25 0.01 3.88 3.73
CA TYR A 25 0.24 4.93 2.73
C TYR A 25 1.61 5.60 2.86
N ILE A 26 2.29 5.47 4.00
CA ILE A 26 3.69 5.89 4.17
C ILE A 26 4.66 4.74 3.87
N SER A 27 4.37 3.55 4.39
CA SER A 27 5.31 2.43 4.29
C SER A 27 5.46 1.91 2.86
N ILE A 28 4.38 1.85 2.07
CA ILE A 28 4.42 1.36 0.68
C ILE A 28 5.42 2.18 -0.18
N PRO A 29 5.30 3.51 -0.29
CA PRO A 29 6.25 4.28 -1.11
C PRO A 29 7.68 4.21 -0.56
N LEU A 30 7.87 4.14 0.77
CA LEU A 30 9.21 3.98 1.35
C LEU A 30 9.84 2.63 0.98
N ILE A 31 9.06 1.55 1.04
CA ILE A 31 9.53 0.22 0.63
C ILE A 31 9.89 0.23 -0.85
N ILE A 32 9.05 0.82 -1.71
CA ILE A 32 9.35 0.96 -3.14
C ILE A 32 10.69 1.68 -3.35
N ILE A 33 10.91 2.83 -2.70
CA ILE A 33 12.16 3.60 -2.80
C ILE A 33 13.37 2.77 -2.33
N VAL A 34 13.25 2.08 -1.19
CA VAL A 34 14.32 1.23 -0.66
C VAL A 34 14.66 0.13 -1.66
N VAL A 35 13.66 -0.48 -2.27
CA VAL A 35 13.83 -1.55 -3.26
C VAL A 35 14.51 -1.02 -4.51
N PHE A 36 14.15 0.18 -4.98
CA PHE A 36 14.87 0.84 -6.07
C PHE A 36 16.36 1.03 -5.77
N VAL A 37 16.68 1.54 -4.58
CA VAL A 37 18.07 1.74 -4.14
C VAL A 37 18.82 0.42 -4.06
N LEU A 38 18.22 -0.63 -3.50
CA LEU A 38 18.83 -1.95 -3.40
C LEU A 38 19.06 -2.59 -4.78
N SER A 39 18.10 -2.48 -5.69
CA SER A 39 18.25 -2.93 -7.07
C SER A 39 19.41 -2.22 -7.79
N PHE A 40 19.58 -0.92 -7.55
CA PHE A 40 20.71 -0.15 -8.09
C PHE A 40 22.06 -0.64 -7.55
N LEU A 41 22.10 -1.13 -6.31
CA LEU A 41 23.28 -1.75 -5.70
C LEU A 41 23.48 -3.22 -6.11
N GLY A 42 22.64 -3.76 -7.01
CA GLY A 42 22.69 -5.16 -7.44
C GLY A 42 22.12 -6.15 -6.41
N ILE A 43 21.44 -5.67 -5.37
CA ILE A 43 20.84 -6.49 -4.32
C ILE A 43 19.40 -6.81 -4.69
N ASN A 44 19.16 -8.06 -5.10
CA ASN A 44 17.83 -8.53 -5.47
C ASN A 44 17.12 -9.19 -4.29
N ILE A 45 16.03 -8.60 -3.83
CA ILE A 45 15.14 -9.22 -2.84
C ILE A 45 13.99 -9.91 -3.58
N LYS A 46 13.86 -11.22 -3.38
CA LYS A 46 12.79 -12.02 -3.99
C LYS A 46 11.42 -11.62 -3.42
N SER A 47 10.38 -11.73 -4.26
CA SER A 47 8.97 -11.59 -3.87
C SER A 47 8.51 -10.21 -3.37
N VAL A 48 9.37 -9.19 -3.43
CA VAL A 48 9.03 -7.83 -2.99
C VAL A 48 7.82 -7.26 -3.75
N GLY A 49 7.76 -7.44 -5.08
CA GLY A 49 6.62 -6.97 -5.88
C GLY A 49 5.29 -7.53 -5.38
N THR A 50 5.23 -8.83 -5.11
CA THR A 50 4.03 -9.48 -4.55
C THR A 50 3.65 -8.92 -3.18
N ILE A 51 4.64 -8.62 -2.32
CA ILE A 51 4.43 -8.02 -1.01
C ILE A 51 3.85 -6.61 -1.16
N ILE A 52 4.43 -5.78 -2.03
CA ILE A 52 3.97 -4.41 -2.34
C ILE A 52 2.53 -4.44 -2.86
N LEU A 53 2.22 -5.35 -3.79
CA LEU A 53 0.88 -5.54 -4.32
C LEU A 53 -0.12 -5.92 -3.22
N ALA A 54 0.21 -6.88 -2.36
CA ALA A 54 -0.64 -7.29 -1.25
C ALA A 54 -0.92 -6.13 -0.28
N PHE A 55 0.10 -5.37 0.10
CA PHE A 55 -0.07 -4.19 0.95
C PHE A 55 -0.88 -3.09 0.26
N THR A 56 -0.70 -2.90 -1.04
CA THR A 56 -1.50 -1.96 -1.83
C THR A 56 -2.99 -2.33 -1.82
N ILE A 57 -3.32 -3.61 -1.96
CA ILE A 57 -4.71 -4.10 -1.86
C ILE A 57 -5.27 -3.83 -0.46
N LEU A 58 -4.51 -4.14 0.59
CA LEU A 58 -4.92 -3.86 1.97
C LEU A 58 -5.12 -2.36 2.21
N ALA A 59 -4.25 -1.51 1.67
CA ALA A 59 -4.35 -0.05 1.73
C ALA A 59 -5.61 0.44 1.00
N HIS A 60 -5.90 -0.09 -0.19
CA HIS A 60 -7.09 0.27 -0.98
C HIS A 60 -8.39 -0.12 -0.25
N VAL A 61 -8.51 -1.38 0.18
CA VAL A 61 -9.69 -1.87 0.92
C VAL A 61 -9.84 -1.16 2.26
N GLY A 62 -8.73 -0.79 2.89
CA GLY A 62 -8.74 -0.07 4.15
C GLY A 62 -9.18 1.39 4.00
N VAL A 63 -8.62 2.10 3.02
CA VAL A 63 -8.91 3.52 2.79
C VAL A 63 -10.35 3.74 2.31
N SER A 64 -10.95 2.75 1.64
CA SER A 64 -12.34 2.84 1.18
C SER A 64 -13.33 3.09 2.32
N LYS A 65 -12.98 2.62 3.51
CA LYS A 65 -13.78 2.76 4.74
C LYS A 65 -13.51 4.05 5.52
N LEU A 66 -12.64 4.94 5.03
CA LEU A 66 -12.37 6.25 5.63
C LEU A 66 -13.24 7.33 4.97
N ASN A 67 -14.32 7.73 5.62
CA ASN A 67 -15.32 8.62 5.01
C ASN A 67 -14.89 10.09 4.95
N LEU A 68 -13.95 10.51 5.80
CA LEU A 68 -13.51 11.91 5.88
C LEU A 68 -12.42 12.26 4.86
N VAL A 69 -11.87 11.27 4.15
CA VAL A 69 -10.81 11.46 3.15
C VAL A 69 -11.42 11.57 1.76
N SER A 70 -10.94 12.53 0.97
CA SER A 70 -11.36 12.73 -0.42
C SER A 70 -11.24 11.46 -1.27
N LYS A 71 -12.06 11.32 -2.33
CA LYS A 71 -11.99 10.21 -3.29
C LYS A 71 -10.62 10.07 -3.98
N LYS A 72 -9.78 11.11 -3.95
CA LYS A 72 -8.38 11.07 -4.41
C LYS A 72 -7.56 9.97 -3.73
N LYS A 73 -8.00 9.49 -2.56
CA LYS A 73 -7.41 8.37 -1.82
C LYS A 73 -7.26 7.08 -2.63
N TYR A 74 -8.03 6.90 -3.71
CA TYR A 74 -7.94 5.71 -4.56
C TYR A 74 -6.89 5.80 -5.67
N ILE A 75 -6.35 6.99 -5.94
CA ILE A 75 -5.48 7.21 -7.10
C ILE A 75 -4.19 6.39 -6.99
N ALA A 76 -3.49 6.46 -5.85
CA ALA A 76 -2.23 5.72 -5.67
C ALA A 76 -2.39 4.20 -5.82
N PRO A 77 -3.34 3.52 -5.14
CA PRO A 77 -3.55 2.10 -5.36
C PRO A 77 -3.92 1.73 -6.80
N ILE A 78 -4.73 2.56 -7.47
CA ILE A 78 -5.10 2.31 -8.87
C ILE A 78 -3.88 2.42 -9.78
N LEU A 79 -3.04 3.44 -9.59
CA LEU A 79 -1.80 3.60 -10.37
C LEU A 79 -0.87 2.40 -10.17
N MET A 80 -0.74 1.88 -8.95
CA MET A 80 0.02 0.64 -8.71
C MET A 80 -0.56 -0.54 -9.49
N TYR A 81 -1.88 -0.72 -9.52
CA TYR A 81 -2.48 -1.81 -10.29
C TYR A 81 -2.23 -1.65 -11.79
N VAL A 82 -2.29 -0.42 -12.31
CA VAL A 82 -1.96 -0.13 -13.71
C VAL A 82 -0.49 -0.46 -13.98
N ALA A 83 0.43 -0.04 -13.11
CA ALA A 83 1.85 -0.36 -13.22
C ALA A 83 2.11 -1.87 -13.26
N GLU A 84 1.46 -2.63 -12.38
CA GLU A 84 1.60 -4.09 -12.30
C GLU A 84 1.02 -4.81 -13.53
N ILE A 85 -0.14 -4.36 -14.04
CA ILE A 85 -0.73 -4.93 -15.26
C ILE A 85 0.17 -4.65 -16.47
N VAL A 86 0.65 -3.41 -16.62
CA VAL A 86 1.55 -3.02 -17.71
C VAL A 86 2.88 -3.78 -17.59
N GLY A 87 3.44 -3.86 -16.39
CA GLY A 87 4.68 -4.59 -16.10
C GLY A 87 4.56 -6.08 -16.43
N LEU A 88 3.43 -6.71 -16.09
CA LEU A 88 3.16 -8.11 -16.43
C LEU A 88 3.10 -8.33 -17.94
N ILE A 89 2.39 -7.46 -18.68
CA ILE A 89 2.31 -7.53 -20.15
C ILE A 89 3.71 -7.40 -20.75
N LEU A 90 4.50 -6.43 -20.30
CA LEU A 90 5.86 -6.21 -20.80
C LEU A 90 6.82 -7.34 -20.41
N ALA A 91 6.64 -7.96 -19.24
CA ALA A 91 7.42 -9.15 -18.86
C ALA A 91 7.15 -10.34 -19.78
N ILE A 92 5.90 -10.53 -20.24
CA ILE A 92 5.56 -11.55 -21.24
C ILE A 92 6.23 -11.25 -22.58
N VAL A 93 6.21 -9.98 -23.02
CA VAL A 93 6.90 -9.55 -24.25
C VAL A 93 8.40 -9.80 -24.14
N MET A 94 9.02 -9.46 -22.99
CA MET A 94 10.43 -9.72 -22.72
C MET A 94 10.77 -11.21 -22.78
N MET A 95 9.95 -12.07 -22.16
CA MET A 95 10.16 -13.52 -22.24
C MET A 95 10.07 -14.04 -23.67
N SER A 96 9.16 -13.51 -24.49
CA SER A 96 9.07 -13.85 -25.91
C SER A 96 10.30 -13.40 -26.69
N GLU A 97 10.79 -12.18 -26.44
CA GLU A 97 12.00 -11.64 -27.08
C GLU A 97 13.22 -12.51 -26.80
N LEU A 98 13.41 -12.90 -25.53
CA LEU A 98 14.48 -13.79 -25.10
C LEU A 98 14.36 -15.18 -25.72
N ALA A 99 13.14 -15.73 -25.80
CA ALA A 99 12.91 -17.05 -26.42
C ALA A 99 13.22 -17.06 -27.93
N MET A 100 13.16 -15.90 -28.58
CA MET A 100 13.51 -15.73 -30.01
C MET A 100 15.00 -15.39 -30.23
N GLY A 101 15.82 -15.39 -29.18
CA GLY A 101 17.25 -15.09 -29.25
C GLY A 101 17.61 -13.60 -29.17
N GLY A 102 16.66 -12.74 -28.81
CA GLY A 102 16.90 -11.33 -28.51
C GLY A 102 17.53 -11.11 -27.12
N THR A 103 17.94 -9.87 -26.84
CA THR A 103 18.55 -9.50 -25.55
C THR A 103 17.54 -9.09 -24.48
N GLY A 104 16.30 -8.75 -24.85
CA GLY A 104 15.28 -8.24 -23.92
C GLY A 104 15.39 -6.74 -23.68
N ASP A 105 16.37 -6.06 -24.29
CA ASP A 105 16.69 -4.66 -24.00
C ASP A 105 15.56 -3.71 -24.39
N ALA A 106 14.88 -3.97 -25.51
CA ALA A 106 13.75 -3.15 -25.94
C ALA A 106 12.61 -3.21 -24.92
N SER A 107 12.30 -4.41 -24.43
CA SER A 107 11.29 -4.64 -23.40
C SER A 107 11.67 -3.99 -22.07
N LEU A 108 12.94 -4.08 -21.66
CA LEU A 108 13.45 -3.41 -20.46
C LEU A 108 13.37 -1.88 -20.55
N ILE A 109 13.72 -1.30 -21.69
CA ILE A 109 13.59 0.14 -21.94
C ILE A 109 12.12 0.55 -21.85
N LEU A 110 11.20 -0.21 -22.45
CA LEU A 110 9.77 0.07 -22.37
C LEU A 110 9.25 0.00 -20.92
N ILE A 111 9.71 -0.96 -20.11
CA ILE A 111 9.39 -1.03 -18.68
C ILE A 111 9.86 0.24 -17.98
N GLY A 112 11.11 0.65 -18.20
CA GLY A 112 11.69 1.86 -17.61
C GLY A 112 11.00 3.16 -18.05
N LEU A 113 10.46 3.22 -19.27
CA LEU A 113 9.76 4.40 -19.79
C LEU A 113 8.26 4.44 -19.45
N THR A 114 7.68 3.34 -18.99
CA THR A 114 6.24 3.25 -18.74
C THR A 114 5.93 2.96 -17.27
N VAL A 115 6.37 1.82 -16.75
CA VAL A 115 6.07 1.36 -15.38
C VAL A 115 6.69 2.32 -14.35
N PHE A 116 7.96 2.68 -14.54
CA PHE A 116 8.67 3.52 -13.58
C PHE A 116 8.04 4.92 -13.41
N PRO A 117 7.69 5.68 -14.47
CA PRO A 117 6.94 6.92 -14.30
C PRO A 117 5.61 6.76 -13.57
N ILE A 118 4.86 5.67 -13.82
CA ILE A 118 3.58 5.41 -13.14
C ILE A 118 3.82 5.20 -11.65
N GLU A 119 4.84 4.43 -11.27
CA GLU A 119 5.21 4.20 -9.87
C GLU A 119 5.67 5.48 -9.17
N VAL A 120 6.44 6.35 -9.84
CA VAL A 120 6.83 7.67 -9.29
C VAL A 120 5.59 8.53 -9.00
N ILE A 121 4.63 8.57 -9.93
CA ILE A 121 3.37 9.28 -9.71
C ILE A 121 2.58 8.64 -8.56
N ALA A 122 2.53 7.30 -8.49
CA ALA A 122 1.87 6.58 -7.41
C ALA A 122 2.47 6.92 -6.04
N ILE A 123 3.80 6.97 -5.92
CA ILE A 123 4.53 7.37 -4.71
C ILE A 123 4.10 8.76 -4.24
N ILE A 124 4.03 9.73 -5.16
CA ILE A 124 3.59 11.09 -4.84
C ILE A 124 2.15 11.07 -4.28
N PHE A 125 1.24 10.35 -4.94
CA PHE A 125 -0.15 10.25 -4.48
C PHE A 125 -0.30 9.48 -3.15
N PHE A 126 0.58 8.52 -2.86
CA PHE A 126 0.62 7.84 -1.56
C PHE A 126 0.93 8.85 -0.46
N PHE A 127 1.96 9.69 -0.62
CA PHE A 127 2.31 10.72 0.36
C PHE A 127 1.24 11.82 0.48
N ILE A 128 0.65 12.27 -0.64
CA ILE A 128 -0.48 13.21 -0.62
C ILE A 128 -1.63 12.63 0.21
N THR A 129 -2.00 11.38 -0.05
CA THR A 129 -3.11 10.72 0.66
C THR A 129 -2.77 10.47 2.13
N ALA A 130 -1.53 10.12 2.46
CA ALA A 130 -1.09 10.00 3.85
C ALA A 130 -1.27 11.33 4.61
N ASN A 131 -0.89 12.45 3.99
CA ASN A 131 -1.09 13.78 4.55
C ASN A 131 -2.59 14.12 4.71
N ASP A 132 -3.42 13.77 3.72
CA ASP A 132 -4.87 13.96 3.79
C ASP A 132 -5.51 13.13 4.92
N ILE A 133 -5.08 11.87 5.10
CA ILE A 133 -5.51 11.03 6.23
C ILE A 133 -5.12 11.70 7.56
N LYS A 134 -3.88 12.17 7.69
CA LYS A 134 -3.41 12.83 8.91
C LYS A 134 -4.21 14.10 9.22
N LYS A 135 -4.57 14.88 8.20
CA LYS A 135 -5.41 16.09 8.36
C LYS A 135 -6.85 15.74 8.74
N ALA A 136 -7.42 14.70 8.12
CA ALA A 136 -8.79 14.26 8.38
C ALA A 136 -8.94 13.57 9.76
N TYR A 137 -7.88 12.94 10.26
CA TYR A 137 -7.86 12.22 11.53
C TYR A 137 -6.63 12.59 12.38
N PRO A 138 -6.58 13.80 12.96
CA PRO A 138 -5.39 14.31 13.65
C PRO A 138 -5.03 13.50 14.92
N THR A 139 -6.04 12.99 15.63
CA THR A 139 -5.94 12.21 16.88
C THR A 139 -5.89 10.70 16.68
N MET A 140 -5.76 10.23 15.42
CA MET A 140 -5.85 8.80 15.06
C MET A 140 -4.93 7.87 15.88
N LYS A 141 -3.76 8.35 16.30
CA LYS A 141 -2.79 7.57 17.07
C LYS A 141 -3.28 7.33 18.50
N GLU A 142 -3.83 8.36 19.13
CA GLU A 142 -4.36 8.33 20.49
C GLU A 142 -5.64 7.49 20.53
N GLU A 143 -6.58 7.76 19.61
CA GLU A 143 -7.83 7.00 19.48
C GLU A 143 -7.60 5.50 19.25
N SER A 144 -6.60 5.16 18.42
CA SER A 144 -6.18 3.78 18.18
C SER A 144 -5.66 3.10 19.44
N LYS A 145 -4.87 3.82 20.25
CA LYS A 145 -4.30 3.32 21.51
C LYS A 145 -5.39 3.10 22.56
N GLU A 146 -6.21 4.12 22.80
CA GLU A 146 -7.31 4.07 23.77
C GLU A 146 -8.30 2.96 23.47
N ALA A 147 -8.70 2.82 22.20
CA ALA A 147 -9.65 1.78 21.80
C ALA A 147 -9.09 0.37 21.99
N ARG A 148 -7.78 0.20 21.78
CA ARG A 148 -7.09 -1.07 22.03
C ARG A 148 -7.01 -1.38 23.53
N GLU A 149 -6.69 -0.39 24.36
CA GLU A 149 -6.63 -0.55 25.82
C GLU A 149 -8.00 -0.91 26.39
N LYS A 150 -9.06 -0.21 25.96
CA LYS A 150 -10.45 -0.50 26.33
C LYS A 150 -10.85 -1.94 25.97
N TYR A 151 -10.57 -2.37 24.74
CA TYR A 151 -10.84 -3.75 24.31
C TYR A 151 -10.10 -4.78 25.18
N LEU A 152 -8.82 -4.53 25.48
CA LEU A 152 -8.02 -5.44 26.30
C LEU A 152 -8.49 -5.49 27.76
N ALA A 153 -8.91 -4.36 28.34
CA ALA A 153 -9.49 -4.32 29.67
C ALA A 153 -10.77 -5.16 29.75
N ILE A 154 -11.70 -4.98 28.80
CA ILE A 154 -12.93 -5.78 28.70
C ILE A 154 -12.59 -7.27 28.47
N LYS A 155 -11.60 -7.58 27.62
CA LYS A 155 -11.20 -8.97 27.35
C LYS A 155 -10.58 -9.66 28.57
N LYS A 156 -9.85 -8.94 29.43
CA LYS A 156 -9.18 -9.50 30.62
C LYS A 156 -10.07 -9.56 31.86
N GLY A 157 -11.06 -8.66 31.96
CA GLY A 157 -12.06 -8.66 33.03
C GLY A 157 -13.24 -9.61 32.77
N ASN A 158 -13.28 -10.23 31.59
CA ASN A 158 -14.16 -11.34 31.23
C ASN A 158 -13.36 -12.65 31.19
#